data_AF-A0A933GX64-F1
#
_entry.id   AF-A0A933GX64-F1
#
_cell.length_a   1.000
_cell.length_b   1.000
_cell.length_c   1.000
_cell.angle_alpha   90.00
_cell.angle_beta   90.00
_cell.angle_gamma   90.00
#
_symmetry.space_group_name_H-M   'P 1'
#
loop_
_entity.id
_entity.type
_entity.pdbx_description
1 polymer ?
#
loop_
_entity_poly.entity_id
_entity_poly.type
_entity_poly.pdbx_seq_one_letter_code
_entity_poly.pdbx_strand_id
1 'polypeptide(L)'
;MKTRRPAATFAPLLALVALLPARAQDEPGIEGSWLDNKGRETWIAQRNGKLLCAYDWDSGTIVLSYQDGVFRGWWCETPTRQAPADAGQVEFRMFRRGDQPFLNGRWRYGESGEWQEDWDLEWVSRDIPKKGLSRFEEVDVFRDPPRPVDPGDPTDIEGSWLLSDGARRTWIVRRDGKLLCAYDWDSGTMVLSYQDGVYRGWWCETPSRKAPADAGQVEFRMARRGDQPFLDGRWRSGESGEWQEDWDLEWVSRDIPKEGLSRFEEVDVFRDPPRPVDPGDPTDIEGSWRLSDGGRETWIVRRDGKLFCAYDWDSGTMRLSYRDGHFVGWWSEAPTREPPSDAGQVEFRLVRREEDWVLDGRWRDGDSGDWHEDWDLTRVTRDISPDGEARLATSEDFAKFPAAESPGSGANVEPGHTPQAGGGRPSVPDAPGSGGEVEEDFPVLARPQPRKAPPPESFLRLDAPAGWSFQAMEGDSGSWVYFWAPEAPAGEARSSLRVQVYLVPGQSELEHLPEGELENLKEGVARHVGRQYPGSWKILRTESTTLSGHPSVRFEFEARERDGSTAVGGWVTYTCHRGVAFVLKAAISADDPSTRREEFERLEQSIRIP
;
A
#
# COMPACT_ATOMS: atom_id res chain seq x y z
N MET A 1 59.23 47.80 69.27
CA MET A 1 59.86 47.20 68.07
C MET A 1 58.90 46.18 67.46
N LYS A 2 58.57 46.36 66.17
CA LYS A 2 57.76 45.52 65.26
C LYS A 2 56.32 45.15 65.68
N THR A 3 55.42 45.88 65.05
CA THR A 3 53.94 45.89 65.03
C THR A 3 53.31 44.57 64.57
N ARG A 4 52.36 44.03 65.36
CA ARG A 4 51.30 43.12 64.89
C ARG A 4 50.02 43.92 64.62
N ARG A 5 49.44 43.79 63.42
CA ARG A 5 48.08 44.28 63.08
C ARG A 5 47.04 43.26 63.58
N PRO A 6 45.90 43.67 64.14
CA PRO A 6 44.71 42.83 64.19
C PRO A 6 43.87 43.00 62.91
N ALA A 7 43.19 41.92 62.53
CA ALA A 7 42.32 41.81 61.37
C ALA A 7 41.09 42.73 61.48
N ALA A 8 40.76 43.41 60.38
CA ALA A 8 39.49 44.07 60.19
C ALA A 8 38.52 43.10 59.50
N THR A 9 37.44 42.77 60.19
CA THR A 9 36.31 42.01 59.64
C THR A 9 35.46 42.96 58.78
N PHE A 10 35.50 42.81 57.46
CA PHE A 10 34.53 43.43 56.56
C PHE A 10 33.35 42.47 56.39
N ALA A 11 32.18 42.87 56.88
CA ALA A 11 30.90 42.26 56.49
C ALA A 11 30.53 42.75 55.08
N PRO A 12 30.18 41.87 54.13
CA PRO A 12 29.64 42.32 52.85
C PRO A 12 28.18 42.72 53.04
N LEU A 13 27.89 43.98 52.71
CA LEU A 13 26.54 44.51 52.54
C LEU A 13 25.94 43.84 51.29
N LEU A 14 25.13 42.80 51.49
CA LEU A 14 24.35 42.17 50.42
C LEU A 14 23.22 43.14 50.04
N ALA A 15 23.40 43.84 48.92
CA ALA A 15 22.33 44.58 48.26
C ALA A 15 21.34 43.56 47.68
N LEU A 16 20.21 43.40 48.35
CA LEU A 16 19.06 42.65 47.87
C LEU A 16 18.42 43.42 46.69
N VAL A 17 18.92 43.21 45.48
CA VAL A 17 18.20 43.58 44.26
C VAL A 17 17.05 42.59 44.14
N ALA A 18 15.86 43.03 44.54
CA ALA A 18 14.63 42.30 44.28
C ALA A 18 14.44 42.21 42.75
N LEU A 19 14.81 41.06 42.17
CA LEU A 19 14.33 40.59 40.88
C LEU A 19 12.82 40.39 41.02
N LEU A 20 12.06 41.46 40.78
CA LEU A 20 10.68 41.31 40.38
C LEU A 20 10.66 40.39 39.14
N PRO A 21 9.79 39.37 39.09
CA PRO A 21 9.63 38.61 37.86
C PRO A 21 9.30 39.64 36.77
N ALA A 22 10.08 39.62 35.69
CA ALA A 22 9.74 40.33 34.48
C ALA A 22 8.31 39.92 34.14
N ARG A 23 7.38 40.83 34.43
CA ARG A 23 5.99 40.73 34.01
C ARG A 23 6.08 40.53 32.51
N ALA A 24 5.73 39.33 32.04
CA ALA A 24 5.59 39.02 30.63
C ALA A 24 4.83 40.22 30.04
N GLN A 25 5.55 41.06 29.30
CA GLN A 25 4.93 42.16 28.60
C GLN A 25 4.00 41.47 27.64
N ASP A 26 2.69 41.70 27.78
CA ASP A 26 1.72 41.47 26.71
C ASP A 26 2.34 42.06 25.44
N GLU A 27 2.96 41.21 24.63
CA GLU A 27 3.55 41.65 23.37
C GLU A 27 2.43 42.32 22.57
N PRO A 28 2.72 43.45 21.90
CA PRO A 28 1.70 44.26 21.24
C PRO A 28 0.83 43.37 20.33
N GLY A 29 -0.45 43.30 20.67
CA GLY A 29 -1.44 42.43 20.03
C GLY A 29 -1.41 42.50 18.51
N ILE A 30 -0.74 41.52 17.91
CA ILE A 30 -0.64 41.32 16.46
C ILE A 30 -1.91 40.65 15.91
N GLU A 31 -2.73 40.06 16.78
CA GLU A 31 -4.02 39.49 16.43
C GLU A 31 -5.00 40.57 15.99
N GLY A 32 -5.56 40.43 14.80
CA GLY A 32 -6.47 41.42 14.25
C GLY A 32 -6.61 41.35 12.74
N SER A 33 -7.19 42.40 12.17
CA SER A 33 -7.36 42.60 10.74
C SER A 33 -6.29 43.54 10.21
N TRP A 34 -5.77 43.20 9.04
CA TRP A 34 -4.68 43.87 8.34
C TRP A 34 -5.05 44.04 6.87
N LEU A 35 -4.41 45.00 6.20
CA LEU A 35 -4.46 45.17 4.76
C LEU A 35 -3.07 45.03 4.18
N ASP A 36 -2.94 44.33 3.07
CA ASP A 36 -1.67 44.34 2.35
C ASP A 36 -1.49 45.61 1.49
N ASN A 37 -0.33 45.75 0.86
CA ASN A 37 -0.04 46.85 -0.07
C ASN A 37 -0.96 46.94 -1.31
N LYS A 38 -1.79 45.92 -1.58
CA LYS A 38 -2.82 45.90 -2.63
C LYS A 38 -4.23 46.14 -2.08
N GLY A 39 -4.37 46.39 -0.77
CA GLY A 39 -5.65 46.61 -0.11
C GLY A 39 -6.45 45.33 0.13
N ARG A 40 -5.79 44.17 0.12
CA ARG A 40 -6.39 42.86 0.39
C ARG A 40 -6.43 42.55 1.87
N GLU A 41 -7.49 41.92 2.34
CA GLU A 41 -7.66 41.62 3.76
C GLU A 41 -6.78 40.45 4.19
N THR A 42 -6.05 40.63 5.28
CA THR A 42 -5.35 39.56 6.01
C THR A 42 -5.80 39.57 7.46
N TRP A 43 -6.16 38.42 8.01
CA TRP A 43 -6.53 38.24 9.40
C TRP A 43 -5.47 37.40 10.10
N ILE A 44 -5.06 37.80 11.29
CA ILE A 44 -4.03 37.12 12.08
C ILE A 44 -4.62 36.72 13.43
N ALA A 45 -4.43 35.45 13.82
CA ALA A 45 -4.81 34.92 15.13
C ALA A 45 -3.68 34.06 15.71
N GLN A 46 -3.48 34.10 17.03
CA GLN A 46 -2.53 33.26 17.73
C GLN A 46 -3.22 32.01 18.27
N ARG A 47 -2.64 30.84 17.96
CA ARG A 47 -3.12 29.53 18.40
C ARG A 47 -1.93 28.64 18.68
N ASN A 48 -1.89 28.02 19.86
CA ASN A 48 -0.87 27.04 20.23
C ASN A 48 0.59 27.50 20.01
N GLY A 49 0.88 28.77 20.33
CA GLY A 49 2.22 29.35 20.15
C GLY A 49 2.61 29.68 18.71
N LYS A 50 1.73 29.46 17.73
CA LYS A 50 1.90 29.88 16.32
C LYS A 50 0.98 31.05 16.00
N LEU A 51 1.38 31.85 15.00
CA LEU A 51 0.49 32.81 14.36
C LEU A 51 -0.07 32.19 13.09
N LEU A 52 -1.38 32.13 13.02
CA LEU A 52 -2.13 31.69 11.85
C LEU A 52 -2.62 32.93 11.13
N CYS A 53 -2.44 33.01 9.82
CA CYS A 53 -2.97 34.09 9.00
C CYS A 53 -3.82 33.54 7.87
N ALA A 54 -4.99 34.13 7.66
CA ALA A 54 -5.80 33.90 6.46
C ALA A 54 -5.84 35.19 5.64
N TYR A 55 -5.69 35.10 4.33
CA TYR A 55 -5.84 36.25 3.44
C TYR A 55 -6.80 35.91 2.31
N ASP A 56 -7.40 36.94 1.71
CA ASP A 56 -8.51 36.77 0.77
C ASP A 56 -8.10 36.28 -0.62
N TRP A 57 -6.84 36.52 -1.02
CA TRP A 57 -6.30 36.09 -2.31
C TRP A 57 -6.18 34.56 -2.37
N ASP A 58 -6.82 33.97 -3.38
CA ASP A 58 -6.83 32.52 -3.67
C ASP A 58 -7.03 31.63 -2.44
N SER A 59 -7.85 32.13 -1.49
CA SER A 59 -8.14 31.45 -0.21
C SER A 59 -6.87 31.04 0.55
N GLY A 60 -5.86 31.90 0.52
CA GLY A 60 -4.55 31.59 1.06
C GLY A 60 -4.47 31.60 2.59
N THR A 61 -3.48 30.86 3.09
CA THR A 61 -3.18 30.74 4.52
C THR A 61 -1.68 30.88 4.77
N ILE A 62 -1.32 31.28 5.98
CA ILE A 62 0.06 31.41 6.45
C ILE A 62 0.16 30.83 7.85
N VAL A 63 1.23 30.07 8.12
CA VAL A 63 1.58 29.60 9.47
C VAL A 63 2.95 30.16 9.83
N LEU A 64 3.03 30.99 10.86
CA LEU A 64 4.25 31.68 11.29
C LEU A 64 4.68 31.28 12.71
N SER A 65 5.99 31.26 12.91
CA SER A 65 6.68 31.19 14.20
C SER A 65 7.54 32.44 14.41
N TYR A 66 7.62 32.95 15.63
CA TYR A 66 8.45 34.11 15.96
C TYR A 66 9.83 33.66 16.46
N GLN A 67 10.89 34.12 15.78
CA GLN A 67 12.26 33.81 16.15
C GLN A 67 13.18 35.00 15.82
N ASP A 68 14.00 35.42 16.78
CA ASP A 68 15.02 36.47 16.62
C ASP A 68 14.48 37.79 16.05
N GLY A 69 13.28 38.20 16.48
CA GLY A 69 12.65 39.44 16.01
C GLY A 69 11.98 39.34 14.63
N VAL A 70 11.88 38.15 14.06
CA VAL A 70 11.29 37.89 12.73
C VAL A 70 10.22 36.81 12.85
N PHE A 71 9.03 37.06 12.31
CA PHE A 71 8.05 36.02 12.08
C PHE A 71 8.41 35.28 10.81
N ARG A 72 8.66 33.98 10.88
CA ARG A 72 9.02 33.15 9.72
C ARG A 72 8.02 32.02 9.58
N GLY A 73 7.73 31.64 8.36
CA GLY A 73 6.80 30.56 8.12
C GLY A 73 6.60 30.25 6.66
N TRP A 74 5.42 29.70 6.39
CA TRP A 74 5.06 29.22 5.07
C TRP A 74 3.68 29.72 4.70
N TRP A 75 3.54 30.19 3.46
CA TRP A 75 2.28 30.60 2.85
C TRP A 75 1.84 29.56 1.82
N CYS A 76 0.53 29.35 1.66
CA CYS A 76 -0.02 28.52 0.58
C CYS A 76 -1.38 29.03 0.08
N GLU A 77 -1.72 28.71 -1.16
CA GLU A 77 -2.91 29.16 -1.89
C GLU A 77 -3.62 27.98 -2.57
N THR A 78 -4.91 28.14 -2.87
CA THR A 78 -5.67 27.15 -3.66
C THR A 78 -5.36 27.29 -5.16
N PRO A 79 -5.47 26.22 -5.97
CA PRO A 79 -6.05 24.91 -5.63
C PRO A 79 -5.07 23.92 -5.00
N THR A 80 -3.76 23.98 -5.30
CA THR A 80 -2.87 22.88 -4.93
C THR A 80 -2.30 23.00 -3.52
N ARG A 81 -2.11 24.22 -3.01
CA ARG A 81 -1.38 24.52 -1.77
C ARG A 81 0.03 23.91 -1.74
N GLN A 82 0.59 23.65 -2.91
CA GLN A 82 1.88 22.97 -3.07
C GLN A 82 2.90 23.88 -3.76
N ALA A 83 4.15 23.76 -3.30
CA ALA A 83 5.27 24.36 -3.99
C ALA A 83 5.51 23.65 -5.35
N PRO A 84 6.13 24.33 -6.32
CA PRO A 84 6.61 25.71 -6.23
C PRO A 84 5.53 26.75 -6.51
N ALA A 85 4.40 26.40 -7.12
CA ALA A 85 3.49 27.39 -7.70
C ALA A 85 2.53 28.03 -6.69
N ASP A 86 2.03 27.27 -5.72
CA ASP A 86 0.95 27.73 -4.83
C ASP A 86 1.36 27.66 -3.35
N ALA A 87 2.67 27.64 -3.07
CA ALA A 87 3.18 27.68 -1.70
C ALA A 87 4.65 28.11 -1.64
N GLY A 88 5.07 28.67 -0.50
CA GLY A 88 6.48 28.93 -0.24
C GLY A 88 6.78 29.63 1.07
N GLN A 89 8.03 30.08 1.23
CA GLN A 89 8.48 30.70 2.46
C GLN A 89 8.05 32.17 2.57
N VAL A 90 7.80 32.63 3.80
CA VAL A 90 7.48 34.02 4.12
C VAL A 90 8.16 34.46 5.40
N GLU A 91 8.57 35.73 5.44
CA GLU A 91 9.10 36.39 6.62
C GLU A 91 8.44 37.74 6.82
N PHE A 92 8.01 38.05 8.04
CA PHE A 92 7.54 39.37 8.46
C PHE A 92 8.41 39.93 9.57
N ARG A 93 8.77 41.20 9.46
CA ARG A 93 9.38 41.99 10.53
C ARG A 93 8.39 43.00 11.04
N MET A 94 8.20 43.04 12.35
CA MET A 94 7.29 43.99 12.97
C MET A 94 7.99 45.31 13.25
N PHE A 95 7.32 46.38 12.83
CA PHE A 95 7.67 47.77 13.09
C PHE A 95 6.47 48.50 13.70
N ARG A 96 6.70 49.76 14.05
CA ARG A 96 5.61 50.70 14.38
C ARG A 96 5.65 51.90 13.45
N ARG A 97 4.49 52.28 12.94
CA ARG A 97 4.28 53.55 12.22
C ARG A 97 3.40 54.44 13.10
N GLY A 98 4.05 55.25 13.94
CA GLY A 98 3.37 55.93 15.06
C GLY A 98 2.98 54.93 16.14
N ASP A 99 1.72 54.93 16.56
CA ASP A 99 1.19 53.99 17.56
C ASP A 99 0.63 52.69 16.95
N GLN A 100 0.56 52.61 15.62
CA GLN A 100 0.02 51.43 14.92
C GLN A 100 1.14 50.44 14.57
N PRO A 101 0.90 49.12 14.74
CA PRO A 101 1.82 48.10 14.29
C PRO A 101 1.81 48.01 12.76
N PHE A 102 2.95 47.61 12.20
CA PHE A 102 3.17 47.45 10.75
C PHE A 102 4.05 46.23 10.55
N LEU A 103 3.73 45.37 9.58
CA LEU A 103 4.57 44.24 9.21
C LEU A 103 5.19 44.50 7.84
N ASN A 104 6.52 44.52 7.78
CA ASN A 104 7.23 44.51 6.52
C ASN A 104 7.53 43.06 6.15
N GLY A 105 7.01 42.60 5.02
CA GLY A 105 7.06 41.20 4.63
C GLY A 105 7.81 40.94 3.34
N ARG A 106 8.43 39.78 3.29
CA ARG A 106 9.00 39.21 2.06
C ARG A 106 8.61 37.74 1.93
N TRP A 107 8.51 37.26 0.70
CA TRP A 107 8.05 35.92 0.39
C TRP A 107 8.77 35.35 -0.82
N ARG A 108 8.68 34.04 -1.02
CA ARG A 108 9.14 33.36 -2.24
C ARG A 108 8.33 32.10 -2.48
N TYR A 109 8.35 31.62 -3.72
CA TYR A 109 7.81 30.33 -4.14
C TYR A 109 8.75 29.19 -3.73
N GLY A 110 8.20 28.17 -3.04
CA GLY A 110 8.97 27.08 -2.45
C GLY A 110 10.13 27.57 -1.55
N GLU A 111 11.25 26.85 -1.62
CA GLU A 111 12.49 27.20 -0.89
C GLU A 111 13.60 27.77 -1.77
N SER A 112 13.47 27.63 -3.08
CA SER A 112 14.49 28.03 -4.05
C SER A 112 14.10 29.26 -4.85
N GLY A 113 12.85 29.72 -4.75
CA GLY A 113 12.40 30.94 -5.42
C GLY A 113 13.16 32.18 -4.98
N GLU A 114 13.22 33.17 -5.86
CA GLU A 114 13.74 34.50 -5.53
C GLU A 114 12.81 35.18 -4.51
N TRP A 115 13.41 35.84 -3.51
CA TRP A 115 12.66 36.62 -2.53
C TRP A 115 12.04 37.86 -3.18
N GLN A 116 10.75 38.03 -2.97
CA GLN A 116 9.96 39.22 -3.28
C GLN A 116 9.75 40.02 -1.98
N GLU A 117 9.98 41.32 -2.00
CA GLU A 117 9.92 42.22 -0.83
C GLU A 117 8.68 43.14 -0.85
N ASP A 118 7.58 42.65 -1.41
CA ASP A 118 6.36 43.42 -1.68
C ASP A 118 5.13 42.94 -0.91
N TRP A 119 5.31 42.33 0.27
CA TRP A 119 4.20 41.86 1.11
C TRP A 119 4.14 42.58 2.46
N ASP A 120 3.88 43.87 2.42
CA ASP A 120 3.68 44.67 3.63
C ASP A 120 2.24 44.57 4.14
N LEU A 121 2.04 44.51 5.47
CA LEU A 121 0.73 44.52 6.10
C LEU A 121 0.55 45.75 7.01
N GLU A 122 -0.50 46.52 6.75
CA GLU A 122 -0.95 47.66 7.54
C GLU A 122 -2.07 47.26 8.50
N TRP A 123 -1.95 47.65 9.76
CA TRP A 123 -2.94 47.35 10.79
C TRP A 123 -4.25 48.11 10.57
N VAL A 124 -5.38 47.40 10.61
CA VAL A 124 -6.72 48.00 10.52
C VAL A 124 -7.41 48.03 11.88
N SER A 125 -7.62 46.86 12.48
CA SER A 125 -8.41 46.72 13.70
C SER A 125 -7.97 45.52 14.52
N ARG A 126 -8.17 45.61 15.84
CA ARG A 126 -7.98 44.47 16.74
C ARG A 126 -9.03 43.37 16.52
N ASP A 127 -10.25 43.77 16.16
CA ASP A 127 -11.34 42.82 15.95
C ASP A 127 -11.17 42.14 14.59
N ILE A 128 -11.25 40.80 14.58
CA ILE A 128 -11.30 39.99 13.36
C ILE A 128 -12.77 39.90 12.92
N PRO A 129 -13.13 40.36 11.71
CA PRO A 129 -14.49 40.23 11.18
C PRO A 129 -14.96 38.76 11.13
N LYS A 130 -16.27 38.52 11.14
CA LYS A 130 -16.85 37.16 11.06
C LYS A 130 -16.31 36.34 9.89
N LYS A 131 -16.12 36.97 8.73
CA LYS A 131 -15.52 36.35 7.52
C LYS A 131 -14.09 35.86 7.79
N GLY A 132 -13.30 36.60 8.56
CA GLY A 132 -11.96 36.16 8.96
C GLY A 132 -12.00 35.06 10.01
N LEU A 133 -12.90 35.16 10.99
CA LEU A 133 -13.07 34.13 12.03
C LEU A 133 -13.45 32.78 11.44
N SER A 134 -14.37 32.72 10.47
CA SER A 134 -14.76 31.46 9.83
C SER A 134 -13.61 30.78 9.11
N ARG A 135 -12.63 31.53 8.61
CA ARG A 135 -11.43 30.95 7.98
C ARG A 135 -10.60 30.14 8.97
N PHE A 136 -10.56 30.53 10.24
CA PHE A 136 -9.82 29.81 11.29
C PHE A 136 -10.55 28.57 11.84
N GLU A 137 -11.83 28.39 11.51
CA GLU A 137 -12.59 27.18 11.86
C GLU A 137 -12.23 25.99 10.95
N GLU A 138 -11.72 26.27 9.74
CA GLU A 138 -11.18 25.30 8.80
C GLU A 138 -9.75 24.85 9.24
N VAL A 139 -9.61 24.18 10.38
CA VAL A 139 -8.29 23.84 10.97
C VAL A 139 -7.36 23.11 9.98
N ASP A 140 -7.93 22.29 9.10
CA ASP A 140 -7.19 21.54 8.09
C ASP A 140 -6.50 22.40 7.01
N VAL A 141 -6.90 23.66 6.81
CA VAL A 141 -6.22 24.54 5.84
C VAL A 141 -4.97 25.24 6.40
N PHE A 142 -4.73 25.13 7.71
CA PHE A 142 -3.52 25.63 8.39
C PHE A 142 -2.52 24.51 8.71
N ARG A 143 -2.43 23.51 7.83
CA ARG A 143 -1.35 22.53 7.91
C ARG A 143 -0.04 23.24 7.60
N ASP A 144 0.99 23.04 8.44
CA ASP A 144 2.36 23.27 7.98
C ASP A 144 2.52 22.37 6.75
N PRO A 145 2.73 22.91 5.54
CA PRO A 145 3.11 22.04 4.44
C PRO A 145 4.41 21.36 4.83
N PRO A 146 4.64 20.12 4.37
CA PRO A 146 5.84 19.38 4.68
C PRO A 146 7.05 20.24 4.29
N ARG A 147 7.68 20.85 5.29
CA ARG A 147 8.92 21.58 5.08
C ARG A 147 9.94 20.53 4.65
N PRO A 148 10.75 20.77 3.62
CA PRO A 148 12.07 20.17 3.53
C PRO A 148 12.80 20.58 4.81
N VAL A 149 12.72 19.73 5.83
CA VAL A 149 13.52 19.93 7.03
C VAL A 149 14.94 19.78 6.53
N ASP A 150 15.84 20.74 6.86
CA ASP A 150 17.28 20.47 6.82
C ASP A 150 17.44 19.12 7.49
N PRO A 151 17.73 18.04 6.74
CA PRO A 151 17.50 16.68 7.18
C PRO A 151 18.41 16.51 8.37
N GLY A 152 17.87 16.74 9.57
CA GLY A 152 18.60 16.62 10.81
C GLY A 152 19.31 15.30 10.73
N ASP A 153 20.59 15.30 11.12
CA ASP A 153 21.58 14.24 10.87
C ASP A 153 20.89 12.95 10.41
N PRO A 154 21.05 12.48 9.15
CA PRO A 154 20.30 11.35 8.60
C PRO A 154 20.37 10.07 9.47
N THR A 155 21.20 10.05 10.51
CA THR A 155 21.17 9.10 11.63
C THR A 155 19.89 9.13 12.50
N ASP A 156 19.10 10.21 12.54
CA ASP A 156 17.96 10.38 13.46
C ASP A 156 16.66 9.67 13.00
N ILE A 157 16.75 8.82 11.97
CA ILE A 157 15.62 8.02 11.47
C ILE A 157 15.51 6.63 12.13
N GLU A 158 16.56 6.19 12.84
CA GLU A 158 16.54 4.88 13.51
C GLU A 158 15.57 4.86 14.69
N GLY A 159 14.61 3.92 14.67
CA GLY A 159 13.63 3.82 15.72
C GLY A 159 12.38 3.05 15.32
N SER A 160 11.35 3.22 16.14
CA SER A 160 10.01 2.70 15.92
C SER A 160 9.12 3.79 15.33
N TRP A 161 8.34 3.39 14.34
CA TRP A 161 7.44 4.23 13.57
C TRP A 161 6.07 3.54 13.48
N LEU A 162 5.03 4.35 13.31
CA LEU A 162 3.66 3.91 13.13
C LEU A 162 3.18 4.41 11.77
N LEU A 163 2.54 3.57 10.97
CA LEU A 163 1.89 4.02 9.76
C LEU A 163 0.75 4.99 10.12
N SER A 164 0.39 5.89 9.19
CA SER A 164 -0.69 6.87 9.36
C SER A 164 -2.05 6.27 9.73
N ASP A 165 -2.27 4.97 9.47
CA ASP A 165 -3.45 4.24 9.91
C ASP A 165 -3.51 3.93 11.42
N GLY A 166 -2.42 4.21 12.15
CA GLY A 166 -2.30 4.01 13.58
C GLY A 166 -2.17 2.55 14.03
N ALA A 167 -2.19 1.58 13.12
CA ALA A 167 -2.24 0.15 13.43
C ALA A 167 -0.91 -0.54 13.12
N ARG A 168 -0.29 -0.20 11.98
CA ARG A 168 0.90 -0.88 11.47
C ARG A 168 2.19 -0.24 11.98
N ARG A 169 3.16 -1.06 12.36
CA ARG A 169 4.46 -0.63 12.87
C ARG A 169 5.56 -0.88 11.86
N THR A 170 6.46 0.10 11.77
CA THR A 170 7.71 0.00 11.04
C THR A 170 8.86 0.25 12.00
N TRP A 171 9.90 -0.57 11.93
CA TRP A 171 11.15 -0.39 12.66
C TRP A 171 12.24 -0.10 11.65
N ILE A 172 13.14 0.83 11.96
CA ILE A 172 14.22 1.24 11.06
C ILE A 172 15.54 1.15 11.82
N VAL A 173 16.52 0.46 11.26
CA VAL A 173 17.90 0.37 11.78
C VAL A 173 18.90 0.62 10.67
N ARG A 174 20.08 1.12 11.01
CA ARG A 174 21.20 1.29 10.10
C ARG A 174 22.16 0.11 10.24
N ARG A 175 22.51 -0.51 9.11
CA ARG A 175 23.57 -1.53 9.02
C ARG A 175 24.34 -1.36 7.72
N ASP A 176 25.67 -1.37 7.83
CA ASP A 176 26.58 -1.31 6.67
C ASP A 176 26.29 -0.14 5.70
N GLY A 177 25.92 1.02 6.26
CA GLY A 177 25.60 2.23 5.50
C GLY A 177 24.22 2.24 4.83
N LYS A 178 23.47 1.14 4.89
CA LYS A 178 22.07 1.05 4.45
C LYS A 178 21.12 1.23 5.63
N LEU A 179 19.89 1.64 5.35
CA LEU A 179 18.79 1.58 6.31
C LEU A 179 17.96 0.35 6.00
N LEU A 180 17.83 -0.53 6.98
CA LEU A 180 16.99 -1.71 6.93
C LEU A 180 15.71 -1.38 7.69
N CYS A 181 14.57 -1.64 7.06
CA CYS A 181 13.27 -1.42 7.68
C CYS A 181 12.51 -2.73 7.74
N ALA A 182 11.92 -3.06 8.88
CA ALA A 182 10.99 -4.17 9.01
C ALA A 182 9.62 -3.60 9.36
N TYR A 183 8.56 -4.10 8.75
CA TYR A 183 7.20 -3.72 9.10
C TYR A 183 6.32 -4.95 9.32
N ASP A 184 5.21 -4.76 10.01
CA ASP A 184 4.36 -5.86 10.48
C ASP A 184 3.38 -6.38 9.44
N TRP A 185 3.01 -5.57 8.44
CA TRP A 185 2.19 -6.00 7.31
C TRP A 185 2.91 -7.06 6.48
N ASP A 186 2.29 -8.23 6.33
CA ASP A 186 2.76 -9.38 5.53
C ASP A 186 4.24 -9.73 5.72
N SER A 187 4.73 -9.52 6.95
CA SER A 187 6.13 -9.69 7.30
C SER A 187 7.10 -8.95 6.37
N GLY A 188 6.71 -7.77 5.91
CA GLY A 188 7.48 -7.02 4.94
C GLY A 188 8.77 -6.40 5.48
N THR A 189 9.66 -6.10 4.53
CA THR A 189 10.96 -5.49 4.77
C THR A 189 11.25 -4.45 3.70
N MET A 190 12.09 -3.47 4.04
CA MET A 190 12.59 -2.49 3.09
C MET A 190 14.10 -2.29 3.25
N VAL A 191 14.74 -1.92 2.15
CA VAL A 191 16.14 -1.51 2.14
C VAL A 191 16.22 -0.12 1.54
N LEU A 192 16.57 0.87 2.35
CA LEU A 192 16.61 2.28 1.95
C LEU A 192 18.06 2.78 1.88
N SER A 193 18.27 3.69 0.94
CA SER A 193 19.48 4.49 0.75
C SER A 193 19.11 5.97 0.73
N TYR A 194 19.95 6.81 1.32
CA TYR A 194 19.67 8.24 1.38
C TYR A 194 20.38 8.99 0.26
N GLN A 195 19.62 9.71 -0.57
CA GLN A 195 20.14 10.49 -1.69
C GLN A 195 19.27 11.73 -1.93
N ASP A 196 19.91 12.90 -2.05
CA ASP A 196 19.26 14.16 -2.42
C ASP A 196 18.02 14.53 -1.58
N GLY A 197 18.10 14.34 -0.25
CA GLY A 197 16.97 14.64 0.64
C GLY A 197 15.92 13.52 0.76
N VAL A 198 16.07 12.43 0.02
CA VAL A 198 15.08 11.35 -0.09
C VAL A 198 15.70 10.01 0.30
N TYR A 199 15.01 9.25 1.14
CA TYR A 199 15.31 7.84 1.37
C TYR A 199 14.64 7.01 0.29
N ARG A 200 15.41 6.46 -0.63
CA ARG A 200 14.92 5.63 -1.74
C ARG A 200 15.29 4.19 -1.54
N GLY A 201 14.40 3.29 -1.88
CA GLY A 201 14.66 1.87 -1.72
C GLY A 201 13.62 0.98 -2.34
N TRP A 202 13.63 -0.26 -1.86
CA TRP A 202 12.70 -1.29 -2.25
C TRP A 202 12.01 -1.87 -1.02
N TRP A 203 10.71 -2.12 -1.13
CA TRP A 203 9.93 -2.91 -0.20
C TRP A 203 9.68 -4.30 -0.77
N CYS A 204 9.53 -5.30 0.10
CA CYS A 204 9.10 -6.65 -0.28
C CYS A 204 8.37 -7.37 0.86
N GLU A 205 7.42 -8.22 0.51
CA GLU A 205 6.48 -8.89 1.43
C GLU A 205 6.47 -10.39 1.24
N THR A 206 6.13 -11.13 2.30
CA THR A 206 5.94 -12.57 2.21
C THR A 206 4.54 -12.88 1.65
N PRO A 207 4.35 -14.02 0.96
CA PRO A 207 5.30 -15.13 0.82
C PRO A 207 6.29 -14.98 -0.34
N SER A 208 6.00 -14.23 -1.41
CA SER A 208 6.82 -14.32 -2.62
C SER A 208 8.05 -13.41 -2.62
N ARG A 209 7.95 -12.21 -2.03
CA ARG A 209 8.94 -11.12 -2.14
C ARG A 209 9.30 -10.78 -3.59
N LYS A 210 8.41 -11.11 -4.53
CA LYS A 210 8.61 -10.93 -5.97
C LYS A 210 7.79 -9.76 -6.48
N ALA A 211 8.43 -8.90 -7.26
CA ALA A 211 7.74 -7.86 -8.00
C ALA A 211 6.90 -8.49 -9.14
N PRO A 212 5.81 -7.84 -9.56
CA PRO A 212 5.31 -6.56 -9.03
C PRO A 212 4.42 -6.71 -7.79
N ALA A 213 3.87 -7.91 -7.53
CA ALA A 213 2.82 -8.09 -6.53
C ALA A 213 3.30 -7.83 -5.10
N ASP A 214 4.40 -8.47 -4.69
CA ASP A 214 4.88 -8.46 -3.30
C ASP A 214 6.25 -7.80 -3.17
N ALA A 215 6.62 -6.94 -4.11
CA ALA A 215 7.80 -6.10 -4.00
C ALA A 215 7.71 -4.90 -4.94
N GLY A 216 8.32 -3.79 -4.54
CA GLY A 216 8.32 -2.58 -5.34
C GLY A 216 9.18 -1.46 -4.79
N GLN A 217 9.09 -0.30 -5.41
CA GLN A 217 9.89 0.86 -5.03
C GLN A 217 9.20 1.67 -3.94
N VAL A 218 10.01 2.28 -3.08
CA VAL A 218 9.55 3.18 -2.01
C VAL A 218 10.45 4.39 -1.90
N GLU A 219 9.85 5.55 -1.63
CA GLU A 219 10.54 6.79 -1.32
C GLU A 219 9.96 7.40 -0.05
N PHE A 220 10.82 7.82 0.87
CA PHE A 220 10.45 8.60 2.04
C PHE A 220 11.18 9.93 2.05
N ARG A 221 10.48 11.00 2.40
CA ARG A 221 11.07 12.29 2.74
C ARG A 221 10.92 12.51 4.23
N MET A 222 12.02 12.86 4.89
CA MET A 222 11.94 13.28 6.30
C MET A 222 11.26 14.64 6.36
N ALA A 223 10.24 14.73 7.19
CA ALA A 223 9.55 15.96 7.50
C ALA A 223 9.26 16.02 9.01
N ARG A 224 8.63 17.11 9.47
CA ARG A 224 8.30 17.32 10.89
C ARG A 224 6.89 17.84 11.04
N ARG A 225 6.15 17.29 12.00
CA ARG A 225 4.85 17.82 12.46
C ARG A 225 5.05 18.39 13.85
N GLY A 226 5.39 19.69 13.92
CA GLY A 226 5.90 20.30 15.16
C GLY A 226 7.33 19.83 15.45
N ASP A 227 7.57 19.30 16.65
CA ASP A 227 8.88 18.75 17.04
C ASP A 227 9.02 17.26 16.71
N GLN A 228 7.93 16.60 16.31
CA GLN A 228 7.91 15.17 16.04
C GLN A 228 8.34 14.89 14.59
N PRO A 229 9.35 14.02 14.37
CA PRO A 229 9.71 13.55 13.04
C PRO A 229 8.56 12.77 12.40
N PHE A 230 8.41 12.88 11.09
CA PHE A 230 7.55 12.01 10.29
C PHE A 230 8.21 11.72 8.94
N LEU A 231 7.90 10.59 8.33
CA LEU A 231 8.32 10.26 6.97
C LEU A 231 7.12 10.36 6.05
N ASP A 232 7.19 11.29 5.10
CA ASP A 232 6.26 11.43 3.98
C ASP A 232 6.62 10.39 2.93
N GLY A 233 5.78 9.37 2.79
CA GLY A 233 6.12 8.14 2.08
C GLY A 233 5.24 7.88 0.87
N ARG A 234 5.89 7.50 -0.24
CA ARG A 234 5.23 7.00 -1.44
C ARG A 234 5.83 5.69 -1.91
N TRP A 235 5.04 4.87 -2.57
CA TRP A 235 5.44 3.55 -3.02
C TRP A 235 4.78 3.14 -4.32
N ARG A 236 5.27 2.08 -4.94
CA ARG A 236 4.61 1.43 -6.07
C ARG A 236 4.97 -0.04 -6.13
N SER A 237 4.10 -0.86 -6.72
CA SER A 237 4.35 -2.26 -7.05
C SER A 237 5.33 -2.40 -8.23
N GLY A 238 6.42 -3.15 -8.04
CA GLY A 238 7.51 -3.25 -8.99
C GLY A 238 8.13 -1.90 -9.39
N GLU A 239 8.62 -1.80 -10.62
CA GLU A 239 9.21 -0.57 -11.17
C GLU A 239 8.27 0.24 -12.06
N SER A 240 7.17 -0.38 -12.49
CA SER A 240 6.22 0.20 -13.45
C SER A 240 4.86 0.50 -12.85
N GLY A 241 4.62 0.10 -11.59
CA GLY A 241 3.40 0.44 -10.88
C GLY A 241 3.20 1.95 -10.76
N GLU A 242 1.95 2.36 -10.63
CA GLU A 242 1.61 3.73 -10.28
C GLU A 242 2.07 4.04 -8.85
N TRP A 243 2.55 5.27 -8.64
CA TRP A 243 2.93 5.72 -7.31
C TRP A 243 1.67 5.97 -6.46
N GLN A 244 1.68 5.40 -5.27
CA GLN A 244 0.73 5.62 -4.19
C GLN A 244 1.41 6.50 -3.14
N GLU A 245 0.69 7.48 -2.57
CA GLU A 245 1.22 8.49 -1.63
C GLU A 245 0.64 8.33 -0.21
N ASP A 246 0.35 7.10 0.19
CA ASP A 246 -0.35 6.76 1.44
C ASP A 246 0.52 6.00 2.45
N TRP A 247 1.85 6.02 2.29
CA TRP A 247 2.79 5.31 3.18
C TRP A 247 3.47 6.25 4.18
N ASP A 248 2.71 7.08 4.87
CA ASP A 248 3.26 8.00 5.87
C ASP A 248 3.62 7.29 7.18
N LEU A 249 4.80 7.58 7.72
CA LEU A 249 5.26 7.02 9.00
C LEU A 249 5.40 8.11 10.07
N GLU A 250 4.69 7.95 11.17
CA GLU A 250 4.78 8.79 12.37
C GLU A 250 5.79 8.22 13.36
N TRP A 251 6.68 9.07 13.87
CA TRP A 251 7.68 8.67 14.86
C TRP A 251 7.03 8.23 16.17
N VAL A 252 7.41 7.06 16.70
CA VAL A 252 6.93 6.57 18.01
C VAL A 252 8.01 6.73 19.07
N SER A 253 9.18 6.14 18.84
CA SER A 253 10.26 6.12 19.83
C SER A 253 11.59 5.77 19.19
N ARG A 254 12.69 6.27 19.77
CA ARG A 254 14.04 5.86 19.38
C ARG A 254 14.33 4.40 19.73
N ASP A 255 13.79 3.94 20.86
CA ASP A 255 13.96 2.57 21.30
C ASP A 255 13.12 1.63 20.44
N ILE A 256 13.77 0.61 19.88
CA ILE A 256 13.12 -0.46 19.10
C ILE A 256 12.80 -1.62 20.05
N PRO A 257 11.53 -2.06 20.15
CA PRO A 257 11.18 -3.18 21.01
C PRO A 257 11.87 -4.47 20.53
N LYS A 258 12.06 -5.43 21.44
CA LYS A 258 12.72 -6.72 21.13
C LYS A 258 12.09 -7.44 19.93
N GLU A 259 10.77 -7.39 19.81
CA GLU A 259 10.02 -7.91 18.66
C GLU A 259 10.49 -7.28 17.34
N GLY A 260 10.64 -5.95 17.29
CA GLY A 260 11.17 -5.25 16.13
C GLY A 260 12.62 -5.62 15.85
N LEU A 261 13.46 -5.68 16.90
CA LEU A 261 14.87 -6.08 16.75
C LEU A 261 15.03 -7.50 16.20
N SER A 262 14.21 -8.46 16.63
CA SER A 262 14.27 -9.85 16.14
C SER A 262 14.00 -9.96 14.63
N ARG A 263 13.27 -9.00 14.04
CA ARG A 263 13.02 -8.97 12.59
C ARG A 263 14.29 -8.71 11.79
N PHE A 264 15.34 -8.15 12.41
CA PHE A 264 16.63 -7.88 11.77
C PHE A 264 17.69 -8.97 12.01
N GLU A 265 17.34 -10.06 12.70
CA GLU A 265 18.27 -11.18 12.91
C GLU A 265 18.43 -12.02 11.63
N GLU A 266 17.37 -12.10 10.81
CA GLU A 266 17.39 -12.73 9.50
C GLU A 266 17.85 -11.74 8.42
N VAL A 267 19.14 -11.42 8.38
CA VAL A 267 19.69 -10.44 7.42
C VAL A 267 19.34 -10.78 5.96
N ASP A 268 19.19 -12.06 5.64
CA ASP A 268 18.84 -12.55 4.31
C ASP A 268 17.47 -12.12 3.80
N VAL A 269 16.53 -11.74 4.69
CA VAL A 269 15.23 -11.21 4.24
C VAL A 269 15.30 -9.75 3.77
N PHE A 270 16.39 -9.03 4.10
CA PHE A 270 16.66 -7.66 3.65
C PHE A 270 17.52 -7.61 2.39
N ARG A 271 17.48 -8.66 1.57
CA ARG A 271 18.13 -8.61 0.26
C ARG A 271 17.33 -7.66 -0.63
N ASP A 272 18.05 -6.78 -1.33
CA ASP A 272 17.46 -6.02 -2.43
C ASP A 272 16.75 -7.04 -3.35
N PRO A 273 15.44 -6.93 -3.59
CA PRO A 273 14.79 -7.80 -4.55
C PRO A 273 15.52 -7.69 -5.89
N PRO A 274 15.57 -8.76 -6.69
CA PRO A 274 16.31 -8.78 -7.95
C PRO A 274 15.93 -7.55 -8.78
N ARG A 275 16.84 -6.59 -8.89
CA ARG A 275 16.57 -5.38 -9.66
C ARG A 275 16.63 -5.76 -11.13
N PRO A 276 15.65 -5.37 -11.95
CA PRO A 276 15.89 -5.18 -13.37
C PRO A 276 17.09 -4.24 -13.47
N VAL A 277 18.23 -4.78 -13.84
CA VAL A 277 19.31 -3.90 -14.26
C VAL A 277 18.92 -3.46 -15.65
N ASP A 278 19.13 -2.20 -15.99
CA ASP A 278 19.36 -1.84 -17.39
C ASP A 278 20.39 -2.86 -17.89
N PRO A 279 20.05 -3.79 -18.81
CA PRO A 279 20.71 -5.10 -18.91
C PRO A 279 22.17 -5.07 -19.37
N GLY A 280 22.85 -3.94 -19.22
CA GLY A 280 24.06 -3.60 -19.92
C GLY A 280 23.78 -3.60 -21.40
N ASP A 281 24.85 -3.63 -22.18
CA ASP A 281 24.73 -4.05 -23.56
C ASP A 281 24.08 -5.45 -23.57
N PRO A 282 22.93 -5.67 -24.23
CA PRO A 282 22.29 -6.99 -24.33
C PRO A 282 23.25 -8.07 -24.90
N THR A 283 24.43 -7.71 -25.40
CA THR A 283 25.55 -8.62 -25.70
C THR A 283 26.08 -9.38 -24.49
N ASP A 284 25.93 -8.89 -23.25
CA ASP A 284 26.50 -9.58 -22.07
C ASP A 284 25.70 -10.83 -21.67
N ILE A 285 24.64 -11.24 -22.37
CA ILE A 285 23.87 -12.46 -22.04
C ILE A 285 24.52 -13.77 -22.55
N GLU A 286 25.52 -13.69 -23.44
CA GLU A 286 26.18 -14.88 -23.97
C GLU A 286 26.94 -15.67 -22.90
N GLY A 287 26.95 -16.99 -23.03
CA GLY A 287 27.71 -17.88 -22.17
C GLY A 287 26.92 -19.10 -21.70
N SER A 288 27.41 -19.70 -20.62
CA SER A 288 26.83 -20.88 -19.98
C SER A 288 26.04 -20.47 -18.73
N TRP A 289 24.83 -20.98 -18.63
CA TRP A 289 23.84 -20.70 -17.61
C TRP A 289 23.35 -22.01 -17.00
N ARG A 290 22.72 -21.93 -15.83
CA ARG A 290 22.24 -23.10 -15.09
C ARG A 290 20.82 -22.87 -14.62
N LEU A 291 19.94 -23.84 -14.86
CA LEU A 291 18.58 -23.81 -14.31
C LEU A 291 18.60 -23.89 -12.78
N SER A 292 17.66 -23.18 -12.17
CA SER A 292 17.42 -23.22 -10.72
C SER A 292 16.99 -24.60 -10.20
N ASP A 293 16.43 -25.47 -11.06
CA ASP A 293 15.77 -26.73 -10.68
C ASP A 293 16.70 -27.94 -10.43
N GLY A 294 18.02 -27.82 -10.63
CA GLY A 294 18.92 -28.95 -10.34
C GLY A 294 20.19 -29.09 -11.16
N GLY A 295 20.70 -28.01 -11.77
CA GLY A 295 22.06 -28.01 -12.30
C GLY A 295 22.21 -28.26 -13.80
N ARG A 296 21.11 -28.28 -14.55
CA ARG A 296 21.15 -28.43 -16.01
C ARG A 296 21.78 -27.20 -16.65
N GLU A 297 22.61 -27.41 -17.66
CA GLU A 297 23.27 -26.33 -18.37
C GLU A 297 22.42 -25.82 -19.54
N THR A 298 22.51 -24.51 -19.75
CA THR A 298 21.84 -23.76 -20.80
C THR A 298 22.89 -22.87 -21.44
N TRP A 299 23.07 -22.96 -22.75
CA TRP A 299 24.08 -22.19 -23.49
C TRP A 299 23.41 -21.19 -24.40
N ILE A 300 23.84 -19.93 -24.32
CA ILE A 300 23.26 -18.82 -25.09
C ILE A 300 24.36 -18.20 -25.96
N VAL A 301 24.08 -18.09 -27.27
CA VAL A 301 24.95 -17.41 -28.24
C VAL A 301 24.14 -16.46 -29.13
N ARG A 302 24.74 -15.36 -29.54
CA ARG A 302 24.16 -14.44 -30.52
C ARG A 302 24.64 -14.77 -31.92
N ARG A 303 23.71 -14.83 -32.87
CA ARG A 303 24.00 -14.94 -34.32
C ARG A 303 23.03 -14.05 -35.07
N ASP A 304 23.55 -13.19 -35.95
CA ASP A 304 22.74 -12.29 -36.78
C ASP A 304 21.72 -11.45 -35.99
N GLY A 305 22.12 -10.95 -34.81
CA GLY A 305 21.28 -10.12 -33.95
C GLY A 305 20.20 -10.88 -33.15
N LYS A 306 20.08 -12.20 -33.33
CA LYS A 306 19.18 -13.08 -32.55
C LYS A 306 19.98 -13.90 -31.55
N LEU A 307 19.32 -14.31 -30.47
CA LEU A 307 19.90 -15.21 -29.48
C LEU A 307 19.39 -16.63 -29.73
N PHE A 308 20.34 -17.56 -29.75
CA PHE A 308 20.12 -18.99 -29.90
C PHE A 308 20.53 -19.64 -28.60
N CYS A 309 19.62 -20.45 -28.07
CA CYS A 309 19.80 -21.15 -26.82
C CYS A 309 19.70 -22.65 -27.03
N ALA A 310 20.54 -23.43 -26.36
CA ALA A 310 20.36 -24.87 -26.21
C ALA A 310 20.38 -25.22 -24.73
N TYR A 311 19.60 -26.22 -24.32
CA TYR A 311 19.62 -26.75 -22.96
C TYR A 311 19.49 -28.27 -22.99
N ASP A 312 19.83 -28.91 -21.87
CA ASP A 312 19.97 -30.37 -21.81
C ASP A 312 18.64 -31.13 -21.74
N TRP A 313 17.60 -30.53 -21.16
CA TRP A 313 16.30 -31.17 -21.01
C TRP A 313 15.67 -31.43 -22.37
N ASP A 314 15.39 -32.70 -22.66
CA ASP A 314 14.79 -33.19 -23.91
C ASP A 314 15.39 -32.58 -25.18
N SER A 315 16.71 -32.35 -25.15
CA SER A 315 17.46 -31.72 -26.23
C SER A 315 16.87 -30.37 -26.67
N GLY A 316 16.33 -29.61 -25.72
CA GLY A 316 15.62 -28.38 -25.96
C GLY A 316 16.46 -27.24 -26.53
N THR A 317 15.78 -26.35 -27.23
CA THR A 317 16.36 -25.17 -27.88
C THR A 317 15.43 -23.97 -27.76
N MET A 318 15.97 -22.76 -27.76
CA MET A 318 15.18 -21.52 -27.81
C MET A 318 15.75 -20.53 -28.82
N ARG A 319 14.86 -19.71 -29.39
CA ARG A 319 15.23 -18.55 -30.20
C ARG A 319 14.63 -17.29 -29.59
N LEU A 320 15.48 -16.39 -29.11
CA LEU A 320 15.07 -15.19 -28.39
C LEU A 320 15.43 -13.92 -29.18
N SER A 321 14.62 -12.88 -28.99
CA SER A 321 14.84 -11.51 -29.44
C SER A 321 14.74 -10.59 -28.25
N TYR A 322 15.59 -9.56 -28.19
CA TYR A 322 15.53 -8.56 -27.13
C TYR A 322 14.60 -7.43 -27.53
N ARG A 323 13.59 -7.12 -26.70
CA ARG A 323 12.61 -6.07 -26.92
C ARG A 323 12.09 -5.55 -25.59
N ASP A 324 12.04 -4.23 -25.45
CA ASP A 324 11.40 -3.53 -24.33
C ASP A 324 11.90 -3.97 -22.93
N GLY A 325 13.16 -4.38 -22.79
CA GLY A 325 13.74 -4.87 -21.52
C GLY A 325 13.71 -6.40 -21.35
N HIS A 326 13.10 -7.12 -22.29
CA HIS A 326 12.83 -8.55 -22.18
C HIS A 326 13.45 -9.33 -23.35
N PHE A 327 13.89 -10.56 -23.08
CA PHE A 327 14.27 -11.54 -24.09
C PHE A 327 13.06 -12.44 -24.36
N VAL A 328 12.31 -12.12 -25.41
CA VAL A 328 11.09 -12.83 -25.80
C VAL A 328 11.39 -13.79 -26.93
N GLY A 329 10.78 -14.97 -26.92
CA GLY A 329 11.02 -15.95 -27.96
C GLY A 329 10.15 -17.19 -27.87
N TRP A 330 10.68 -18.25 -28.44
CA TRP A 330 10.02 -19.55 -28.52
C TRP A 330 11.00 -20.64 -28.09
N TRP A 331 10.53 -21.57 -27.27
CA TRP A 331 11.26 -22.77 -26.84
C TRP A 331 10.69 -24.00 -27.55
N SER A 332 11.48 -25.06 -27.71
CA SER A 332 11.02 -26.32 -28.30
C SER A 332 11.88 -27.50 -27.87
N GLU A 333 11.29 -28.67 -27.68
CA GLU A 333 11.91 -29.88 -27.17
C GLU A 333 11.71 -31.08 -28.11
N ALA A 334 12.66 -32.00 -28.11
CA ALA A 334 12.57 -33.24 -28.87
C ALA A 334 11.58 -34.20 -28.19
N PRO A 335 10.96 -35.14 -28.94
CA PRO A 335 11.21 -35.40 -30.36
C PRO A 335 10.40 -34.54 -31.32
N THR A 336 9.25 -33.99 -30.92
CA THR A 336 8.34 -33.37 -31.89
C THR A 336 8.77 -31.95 -32.24
N ARG A 337 9.20 -31.17 -31.24
CA ARG A 337 9.45 -29.72 -31.31
C ARG A 337 8.23 -28.96 -31.82
N GLU A 338 7.03 -29.45 -31.49
CA GLU A 338 5.77 -28.92 -31.99
C GLU A 338 4.83 -28.55 -30.82
N PRO A 339 4.10 -27.43 -30.93
CA PRO A 339 3.10 -27.06 -29.94
C PRO A 339 1.91 -28.04 -29.96
N PRO A 340 1.13 -28.11 -28.88
CA PRO A 340 1.26 -27.26 -27.69
C PRO A 340 2.31 -27.76 -26.69
N SER A 341 2.58 -29.07 -26.60
CA SER A 341 3.28 -29.66 -25.45
C SER A 341 4.81 -29.62 -25.52
N ASP A 342 5.38 -29.58 -26.73
CA ASP A 342 6.85 -29.68 -26.91
C ASP A 342 7.41 -28.41 -27.54
N ALA A 343 6.63 -27.32 -27.54
CA ALA A 343 7.08 -26.01 -27.97
C ALA A 343 6.11 -24.92 -27.51
N GLY A 344 6.64 -23.75 -27.18
CA GLY A 344 5.81 -22.61 -26.80
C GLY A 344 6.58 -21.32 -26.58
N GLN A 345 5.91 -20.33 -26.00
CA GLN A 345 6.50 -19.02 -25.77
C GLN A 345 7.35 -18.99 -24.50
N VAL A 346 8.41 -18.19 -24.54
CA VAL A 346 9.29 -17.94 -23.40
C VAL A 346 9.65 -16.46 -23.34
N GLU A 347 9.83 -15.96 -22.12
CA GLU A 347 10.24 -14.60 -21.85
C GLU A 347 11.20 -14.59 -20.66
N PHE A 348 12.38 -13.98 -20.85
CA PHE A 348 13.32 -13.75 -19.77
C PHE A 348 13.53 -12.26 -19.53
N ARG A 349 13.72 -11.89 -18.27
CA ARG A 349 14.26 -10.59 -17.87
C ARG A 349 15.64 -10.81 -17.26
N LEU A 350 16.64 -10.08 -17.74
CA LEU A 350 17.96 -10.10 -17.12
C LEU A 350 17.94 -9.24 -15.87
N VAL A 351 18.10 -9.88 -14.71
CA VAL A 351 18.15 -9.24 -13.40
C VAL A 351 19.49 -9.53 -12.76
N ARG A 352 19.91 -8.67 -11.83
CA ARG A 352 21.12 -8.91 -11.04
C ARG A 352 20.71 -9.30 -9.63
N ARG A 353 21.17 -10.48 -9.22
CA ARG A 353 20.99 -11.00 -7.86
C ARG A 353 22.39 -11.03 -7.24
N GLU A 354 22.66 -10.09 -6.35
CA GLU A 354 23.99 -9.89 -5.72
C GLU A 354 25.09 -9.58 -6.76
N GLU A 355 26.12 -10.42 -6.86
CA GLU A 355 27.18 -10.29 -7.87
C GLU A 355 26.86 -11.04 -9.18
N ASP A 356 25.82 -11.88 -9.17
CA ASP A 356 25.48 -12.76 -10.28
C ASP A 356 24.38 -12.19 -11.19
N TRP A 357 24.48 -12.55 -12.47
CA TRP A 357 23.44 -12.31 -13.46
C TRP A 357 22.46 -13.49 -13.48
N VAL A 358 21.17 -13.17 -13.42
CA VAL A 358 20.09 -14.15 -13.46
C VAL A 358 19.11 -13.77 -14.57
N LEU A 359 18.67 -14.75 -15.36
CA LEU A 359 17.53 -14.62 -16.25
C LEU A 359 16.30 -15.11 -15.51
N ASP A 360 15.47 -14.16 -15.10
CA ASP A 360 14.18 -14.36 -14.45
C ASP A 360 13.16 -14.70 -15.54
N GLY A 361 12.73 -15.96 -15.59
CA GLY A 361 12.09 -16.52 -16.78
C GLY A 361 10.67 -17.01 -16.55
N ARG A 362 9.82 -16.80 -17.56
CA ARG A 362 8.50 -17.41 -17.66
C ARG A 362 8.29 -18.06 -19.02
N TRP A 363 7.42 -19.06 -19.06
CA TRP A 363 7.14 -19.84 -20.26
C TRP A 363 5.70 -20.33 -20.31
N ARG A 364 5.27 -20.80 -21.48
CA ARG A 364 3.98 -21.48 -21.66
C ARG A 364 4.02 -22.42 -22.85
N ASP A 365 3.10 -23.38 -22.85
CA ASP A 365 2.83 -24.31 -23.96
C ASP A 365 2.12 -23.60 -25.12
N GLY A 366 2.67 -23.73 -26.33
CA GLY A 366 2.17 -23.06 -27.52
C GLY A 366 2.05 -21.54 -27.38
N ASP A 367 1.01 -20.96 -27.99
CA ASP A 367 0.67 -19.52 -27.95
C ASP A 367 -0.54 -19.21 -27.05
N SER A 368 -1.18 -20.24 -26.49
CA SER A 368 -2.41 -20.12 -25.72
C SER A 368 -2.37 -20.77 -24.33
N GLY A 369 -1.25 -21.42 -23.96
CA GLY A 369 -1.08 -21.99 -22.63
C GLY A 369 -1.03 -20.93 -21.52
N ASP A 370 -1.22 -21.39 -20.28
CA ASP A 370 -1.00 -20.58 -19.08
C ASP A 370 0.50 -20.32 -18.89
N TRP A 371 0.84 -19.15 -18.35
CA TRP A 371 2.22 -18.81 -18.04
C TRP A 371 2.69 -19.48 -16.74
N HIS A 372 3.88 -20.06 -16.79
CA HIS A 372 4.63 -20.63 -15.68
C HIS A 372 5.85 -19.74 -15.40
N GLU A 373 6.18 -19.48 -14.13
CA GLU A 373 7.22 -18.51 -13.69
C GLU A 373 8.39 -19.19 -12.95
N ASP A 374 8.70 -20.42 -13.34
CA ASP A 374 9.69 -21.28 -12.67
C ASP A 374 10.95 -21.54 -13.51
N TRP A 375 11.17 -20.77 -14.60
CA TRP A 375 12.30 -20.96 -15.51
C TRP A 375 13.43 -19.95 -15.26
N ASP A 376 14.02 -19.97 -14.06
CA ASP A 376 15.15 -19.09 -13.72
C ASP A 376 16.50 -19.68 -14.15
N LEU A 377 17.37 -18.86 -14.76
CA LEU A 377 18.74 -19.25 -15.13
C LEU A 377 19.78 -18.39 -14.40
N THR A 378 20.74 -19.00 -13.72
CA THR A 378 21.90 -18.31 -13.13
C THR A 378 23.13 -18.48 -14.01
N ARG A 379 23.87 -17.40 -14.26
CA ARG A 379 25.08 -17.50 -15.08
C ARG A 379 26.15 -18.33 -14.37
N VAL A 380 26.74 -19.28 -15.10
CA VAL A 380 27.87 -20.10 -14.63
C VAL A 380 29.19 -19.49 -15.10
N THR A 381 29.28 -19.18 -16.40
CA THR A 381 30.47 -18.56 -17.01
C THR A 381 30.06 -17.82 -18.29
N ARG A 382 30.89 -16.87 -18.73
CA ARG A 382 30.74 -16.19 -20.02
C ARG A 382 31.15 -17.06 -21.20
N ASP A 383 31.97 -18.07 -20.95
CA ASP A 383 32.42 -18.97 -22.01
C ASP A 383 31.36 -20.05 -22.29
N ILE A 384 31.26 -20.49 -23.53
CA ILE A 384 30.42 -21.62 -23.94
C ILE A 384 31.29 -22.87 -23.88
N SER A 385 30.82 -23.92 -23.20
CA SER A 385 31.55 -25.20 -23.16
C SER A 385 31.57 -25.86 -24.55
N PRO A 386 32.56 -26.74 -24.86
CA PRO A 386 32.57 -27.46 -26.14
C PRO A 386 31.28 -28.24 -26.43
N ASP A 387 30.64 -28.78 -25.39
CA ASP A 387 29.35 -29.47 -25.52
C ASP A 387 28.24 -28.47 -25.89
N GLY A 388 28.23 -27.29 -25.27
CA GLY A 388 27.34 -26.19 -25.64
C GLY A 388 27.54 -25.72 -27.09
N GLU A 389 28.79 -25.57 -27.54
CA GLU A 389 29.11 -25.23 -28.92
C GLU A 389 28.58 -26.30 -29.89
N ALA A 390 28.79 -27.58 -29.58
CA ALA A 390 28.30 -28.70 -30.38
C ALA A 390 26.77 -28.70 -30.47
N ARG A 391 26.07 -28.49 -29.34
CA ARG A 391 24.61 -28.39 -29.30
C ARG A 391 24.10 -27.22 -30.13
N LEU A 392 24.70 -26.03 -29.96
CA LEU A 392 24.35 -24.80 -30.68
C LEU A 392 24.71 -24.86 -32.18
N ALA A 393 25.61 -25.73 -32.62
CA ALA A 393 25.96 -25.89 -34.03
C ALA A 393 24.88 -26.62 -34.85
N THR A 394 23.99 -27.36 -34.19
CA THR A 394 22.92 -28.14 -34.84
C THR A 394 21.79 -27.23 -35.34
N SER A 395 22.02 -26.54 -36.46
CA SER A 395 21.10 -25.50 -36.99
C SER A 395 19.69 -26.02 -37.34
N GLU A 396 19.55 -27.31 -37.63
CA GLU A 396 18.26 -27.91 -37.98
C GLU A 396 17.24 -27.84 -36.84
N ASP A 397 17.71 -27.91 -35.58
CA ASP A 397 16.85 -27.81 -34.41
C ASP A 397 16.21 -26.42 -34.25
N PHE A 398 16.85 -25.38 -34.80
CA PHE A 398 16.37 -24.00 -34.76
C PHE A 398 15.49 -23.61 -35.96
N ALA A 399 15.33 -24.49 -36.94
CA ALA A 399 14.57 -24.19 -38.16
C ALA A 399 13.04 -24.24 -37.94
N LYS A 400 12.57 -24.86 -36.85
CA LYS A 400 11.15 -25.11 -36.60
C LYS A 400 10.40 -23.98 -35.87
N PHE A 401 11.09 -22.91 -35.48
CA PHE A 401 10.43 -21.81 -34.77
C PHE A 401 9.50 -21.02 -35.68
N PRO A 402 8.23 -20.76 -35.28
CA PRO A 402 7.36 -19.86 -36.02
C PRO A 402 8.11 -18.53 -36.24
N ALA A 403 7.97 -17.95 -37.43
CA ALA A 403 8.49 -16.60 -37.65
C ALA A 403 7.93 -15.72 -36.53
N ALA A 404 8.81 -14.97 -35.86
CA ALA A 404 8.37 -14.03 -34.83
C ALA A 404 7.58 -12.91 -35.53
N GLU A 405 6.32 -13.19 -35.86
CA GLU A 405 5.40 -12.18 -36.33
C GLU A 405 5.02 -11.35 -35.12
N SER A 406 5.16 -10.03 -35.24
CA SER A 406 4.75 -9.08 -34.21
C SER A 406 3.32 -9.43 -33.74
N PRO A 407 3.09 -9.63 -32.42
CA PRO A 407 1.74 -9.76 -31.91
C PRO A 407 0.95 -8.52 -32.36
N GLY A 408 -0.22 -8.77 -32.95
CA GLY A 408 -0.88 -7.91 -33.93
C GLY A 408 -0.93 -6.41 -33.57
N SER A 409 -0.44 -5.58 -34.49
CA SER A 409 -0.94 -4.21 -34.59
C SER A 409 -2.42 -4.30 -35.00
N GLY A 410 -3.33 -4.13 -34.04
CA GLY A 410 -4.74 -3.91 -34.33
C GLY A 410 -4.87 -2.79 -35.36
N ALA A 411 -5.52 -3.09 -36.47
CA ALA A 411 -5.67 -2.20 -37.60
C ALA A 411 -6.35 -0.89 -37.17
N ASN A 412 -5.64 0.23 -37.32
CA ASN A 412 -6.23 1.56 -37.39
C ASN A 412 -7.10 1.63 -38.66
N VAL A 413 -8.42 1.68 -38.48
CA VAL A 413 -9.38 2.03 -39.52
C VAL A 413 -9.48 3.56 -39.54
N GLU A 414 -8.96 4.20 -40.60
CA GLU A 414 -9.24 5.61 -40.90
C GLU A 414 -10.71 5.82 -41.31
N PRO A 415 -11.34 6.97 -40.97
CA PRO A 415 -12.74 7.24 -41.31
C PRO A 415 -12.87 7.93 -42.68
N GLY A 416 -13.65 7.32 -43.59
CA GLY A 416 -13.97 7.93 -44.88
C GLY A 416 -15.36 7.57 -45.41
N HIS A 417 -16.24 8.58 -45.41
CA HIS A 417 -17.48 8.76 -46.21
C HIS A 417 -18.82 8.06 -45.85
N THR A 418 -19.80 8.92 -45.55
CA THR A 418 -21.28 8.77 -45.54
C THR A 418 -21.89 8.88 -46.97
N PRO A 419 -23.22 8.69 -47.18
CA PRO A 419 -24.17 7.71 -46.67
C PRO A 419 -24.96 6.99 -47.80
N GLN A 420 -25.52 5.80 -47.52
CA GLN A 420 -26.76 5.37 -48.18
C GLN A 420 -27.69 4.63 -47.23
N ALA A 421 -28.98 4.78 -47.51
CA ALA A 421 -30.11 4.62 -46.63
C ALA A 421 -30.58 3.18 -46.40
N GLY A 422 -31.27 2.99 -45.26
CA GLY A 422 -32.45 2.12 -45.19
C GLY A 422 -32.25 0.79 -44.47
N GLY A 423 -32.88 0.67 -43.29
CA GLY A 423 -33.09 -0.63 -42.65
C GLY A 423 -33.25 -0.53 -41.14
N GLY A 424 -34.45 -0.16 -40.68
CA GLY A 424 -34.79 -0.16 -39.26
C GLY A 424 -34.81 -1.58 -38.67
N ARG A 425 -34.19 -1.74 -37.50
CA ARG A 425 -34.41 -2.85 -36.55
C ARG A 425 -34.59 -2.28 -35.14
N PRO A 426 -35.38 -2.94 -34.29
CA PRO A 426 -35.88 -2.38 -33.04
C PRO A 426 -34.81 -2.35 -31.94
N SER A 427 -34.88 -1.28 -31.14
CA SER A 427 -34.03 -0.97 -30.00
C SER A 427 -34.12 -2.03 -28.91
N VAL A 428 -32.96 -2.53 -28.48
CA VAL A 428 -32.76 -3.23 -27.20
C VAL A 428 -32.39 -2.15 -26.17
N PRO A 429 -32.94 -2.17 -24.94
CA PRO A 429 -32.62 -1.14 -23.95
C PRO A 429 -31.18 -1.29 -23.45
N ASP A 430 -30.52 -0.15 -23.31
CA ASP A 430 -29.14 0.02 -22.85
C ASP A 430 -28.91 -0.57 -21.46
N ALA A 431 -27.79 -1.30 -21.32
CA ALA A 431 -27.21 -1.64 -20.03
C ALA A 431 -26.56 -0.38 -19.42
N PRO A 432 -26.74 -0.11 -18.12
CA PRO A 432 -26.08 1.02 -17.47
C PRO A 432 -24.57 0.78 -17.40
N GLY A 433 -23.82 1.83 -17.76
CA GLY A 433 -22.37 1.81 -17.91
C GLY A 433 -21.61 1.46 -16.62
N SER A 434 -20.48 0.79 -16.80
CA SER A 434 -19.45 0.58 -15.79
C SER A 434 -18.80 1.93 -15.45
N GLY A 435 -19.31 2.59 -14.42
CA GLY A 435 -18.56 3.60 -13.69
C GLY A 435 -17.44 2.89 -12.91
N GLY A 436 -16.21 3.41 -13.02
CA GLY A 436 -15.12 2.98 -12.16
C GLY A 436 -15.47 3.30 -10.70
N GLU A 437 -15.63 2.25 -9.90
CA GLU A 437 -15.84 2.38 -8.45
C GLU A 437 -14.51 2.72 -7.79
N VAL A 438 -14.51 3.83 -7.05
CA VAL A 438 -13.54 4.13 -6.01
C VAL A 438 -13.77 3.13 -4.88
N GLU A 439 -12.75 2.38 -4.51
CA GLU A 439 -12.80 1.38 -3.45
C GLU A 439 -12.84 2.09 -2.07
N GLU A 440 -14.03 2.49 -1.62
CA GLU A 440 -14.24 2.93 -0.23
C GLU A 440 -14.42 1.69 0.67
N ASP A 441 -13.49 1.50 1.60
CA ASP A 441 -13.53 0.45 2.63
C ASP A 441 -14.67 0.75 3.64
N PHE A 442 -15.74 -0.03 3.58
CA PHE A 442 -16.88 0.10 4.51
C PHE A 442 -16.64 -0.62 5.85
N PRO A 443 -16.95 0.02 7.01
CA PRO A 443 -16.55 -0.46 8.34
C PRO A 443 -17.34 -1.66 8.90
N VAL A 444 -18.43 -2.10 8.26
CA VAL A 444 -19.36 -3.10 8.86
C VAL A 444 -18.85 -4.54 8.74
N LEU A 445 -18.00 -4.84 7.76
CA LEU A 445 -17.31 -6.13 7.63
C LEU A 445 -15.81 -5.88 7.46
N ALA A 446 -15.15 -5.42 8.53
CA ALA A 446 -13.69 -5.34 8.54
C ALA A 446 -13.07 -6.71 8.20
N ARG A 447 -11.94 -6.69 7.48
CA ARG A 447 -11.15 -7.89 7.17
C ARG A 447 -10.87 -8.66 8.47
N PRO A 448 -10.89 -10.01 8.46
CA PRO A 448 -10.51 -10.82 9.61
C PRO A 448 -9.13 -10.36 10.10
N GLN A 449 -9.08 -9.79 11.30
CA GLN A 449 -7.83 -9.40 11.93
C GLN A 449 -7.18 -10.65 12.54
N PRO A 450 -5.97 -11.06 12.14
CA PRO A 450 -5.26 -12.15 12.81
C PRO A 450 -5.05 -11.76 14.28
N ARG A 451 -5.54 -12.59 15.20
CA ARG A 451 -5.43 -12.32 16.64
C ARG A 451 -4.03 -12.62 17.17
N LYS A 452 -3.53 -11.73 18.04
CA LYS A 452 -2.29 -11.91 18.83
C LYS A 452 -2.44 -12.80 20.07
N ALA A 453 -3.66 -13.27 20.41
CA ALA A 453 -3.90 -14.15 21.56
C ALA A 453 -4.95 -15.23 21.21
N PRO A 454 -4.76 -16.48 21.66
CA PRO A 454 -5.75 -17.54 21.44
C PRO A 454 -7.08 -17.12 22.09
N PRO A 455 -8.22 -17.41 21.45
CA PRO A 455 -9.51 -17.17 22.08
C PRO A 455 -9.61 -17.96 23.40
N PRO A 456 -10.41 -17.51 24.38
CA PRO A 456 -10.66 -18.29 25.58
C PRO A 456 -11.10 -19.71 25.21
N GLU A 457 -10.75 -20.72 26.03
CA GLU A 457 -10.80 -22.17 25.74
C GLU A 457 -12.16 -22.70 25.21
N SER A 458 -13.22 -21.89 25.19
CA SER A 458 -14.48 -22.18 24.49
C SER A 458 -15.22 -20.88 24.15
N PHE A 459 -15.17 -20.46 22.89
CA PHE A 459 -15.93 -19.29 22.39
C PHE A 459 -17.00 -19.66 21.35
N LEU A 460 -17.02 -20.92 20.94
CA LEU A 460 -18.02 -21.47 20.03
C LEU A 460 -18.10 -22.99 20.20
N ARG A 461 -19.31 -23.53 20.24
CA ARG A 461 -19.56 -24.98 20.16
C ARG A 461 -20.43 -25.27 18.94
N LEU A 462 -20.01 -26.24 18.15
CA LEU A 462 -20.72 -26.79 17.00
C LEU A 462 -20.80 -28.30 17.17
N ASP A 463 -22.00 -28.87 17.12
CA ASP A 463 -22.15 -30.33 17.06
C ASP A 463 -22.21 -30.77 15.60
N ALA A 464 -21.31 -31.66 15.18
CA ALA A 464 -21.29 -32.23 13.83
C ALA A 464 -22.58 -33.02 13.54
N PRO A 465 -23.14 -32.96 12.32
CA PRO A 465 -24.24 -33.84 11.96
C PRO A 465 -23.86 -35.32 12.12
N ALA A 466 -24.82 -36.16 12.51
CA ALA A 466 -24.55 -37.58 12.76
C ALA A 466 -23.94 -38.26 11.53
N GLY A 467 -22.78 -38.92 11.71
CA GLY A 467 -22.07 -39.63 10.65
C GLY A 467 -21.13 -38.75 9.81
N TRP A 468 -21.11 -37.44 10.00
CA TRP A 468 -20.18 -36.55 9.31
C TRP A 468 -18.80 -36.56 9.98
N SER A 469 -17.76 -36.43 9.17
CA SER A 469 -16.40 -36.20 9.64
C SER A 469 -16.12 -34.69 9.65
N PHE A 470 -15.13 -34.25 10.44
CA PHE A 470 -14.74 -32.84 10.47
C PHE A 470 -13.22 -32.66 10.50
N GLN A 471 -12.77 -31.50 10.04
CA GLN A 471 -11.40 -31.03 10.07
C GLN A 471 -11.40 -29.55 10.43
N ALA A 472 -10.64 -29.18 11.47
CA ALA A 472 -10.33 -27.79 11.74
C ALA A 472 -9.18 -27.35 10.83
N MET A 473 -9.29 -26.17 10.22
CA MET A 473 -8.25 -25.58 9.40
C MET A 473 -8.04 -24.12 9.84
N GLU A 474 -6.78 -23.69 9.90
CA GLU A 474 -6.44 -22.28 9.96
C GLU A 474 -6.17 -21.80 8.54
N GLY A 475 -6.79 -20.70 8.11
CA GLY A 475 -6.51 -20.08 6.82
C GLY A 475 -6.37 -18.57 6.97
N ASP A 476 -5.87 -17.94 5.91
CA ASP A 476 -5.46 -16.52 5.89
C ASP A 476 -6.61 -15.54 6.20
N SER A 477 -7.86 -16.00 6.15
CA SER A 477 -9.07 -15.22 6.45
C SER A 477 -9.83 -15.70 7.68
N GLY A 478 -9.20 -16.46 8.58
CA GLY A 478 -9.76 -16.91 9.87
C GLY A 478 -9.78 -18.42 10.06
N SER A 479 -10.34 -18.86 11.19
CA SER A 479 -10.49 -20.28 11.50
C SER A 479 -11.70 -20.89 10.80
N TRP A 480 -11.51 -22.07 10.22
CA TRP A 480 -12.52 -22.84 9.51
C TRP A 480 -12.76 -24.16 10.22
N VAL A 481 -14.02 -24.61 10.25
CA VAL A 481 -14.35 -26.01 10.48
C VAL A 481 -15.02 -26.54 9.24
N TYR A 482 -14.40 -27.53 8.63
CA TYR A 482 -14.90 -28.22 7.46
C TYR A 482 -15.53 -29.54 7.89
N PHE A 483 -16.81 -29.72 7.61
CA PHE A 483 -17.51 -30.98 7.80
C PHE A 483 -17.78 -31.60 6.43
N TRP A 484 -17.71 -32.92 6.32
CA TRP A 484 -18.14 -33.61 5.11
C TRP A 484 -18.95 -34.86 5.45
N ALA A 485 -19.95 -35.12 4.61
CA ALA A 485 -20.74 -36.32 4.66
C ALA A 485 -19.86 -37.56 4.39
N PRO A 486 -20.23 -38.75 4.92
CA PRO A 486 -19.60 -40.01 4.53
C PRO A 486 -19.73 -40.24 3.01
N GLU A 487 -18.89 -41.11 2.44
CA GLU A 487 -18.66 -41.22 0.99
C GLU A 487 -19.94 -41.10 0.15
N ALA A 488 -19.96 -40.12 -0.76
CA ALA A 488 -21.00 -40.01 -1.77
C ALA A 488 -20.93 -41.22 -2.72
N PRO A 489 -22.07 -41.65 -3.30
CA PRO A 489 -22.08 -42.61 -4.40
C PRO A 489 -21.08 -42.21 -5.50
N ALA A 490 -20.49 -43.20 -6.17
CA ALA A 490 -19.52 -42.95 -7.23
C ALA A 490 -20.12 -42.05 -8.33
N GLY A 491 -19.56 -40.85 -8.52
CA GLY A 491 -20.00 -39.87 -9.51
C GLY A 491 -20.76 -38.67 -8.94
N GLU A 492 -21.08 -38.64 -7.64
CA GLU A 492 -21.68 -37.48 -6.98
C GLU A 492 -20.64 -36.68 -6.19
N ALA A 493 -20.75 -35.36 -6.20
CA ALA A 493 -19.92 -34.50 -5.37
C ALA A 493 -20.20 -34.80 -3.88
N ARG A 494 -19.15 -34.98 -3.08
CA ARG A 494 -19.31 -35.14 -1.63
C ARG A 494 -19.90 -33.86 -1.06
N SER A 495 -21.07 -33.98 -0.42
CA SER A 495 -21.64 -32.86 0.31
C SER A 495 -20.69 -32.42 1.40
N SER A 496 -20.25 -31.17 1.30
CA SER A 496 -19.34 -30.56 2.26
C SER A 496 -19.97 -29.31 2.85
N LEU A 497 -19.74 -29.09 4.13
CA LEU A 497 -20.21 -27.94 4.87
C LEU A 497 -18.99 -27.20 5.41
N ARG A 498 -18.86 -25.93 5.02
CA ARG A 498 -17.79 -25.06 5.52
C ARG A 498 -18.38 -24.06 6.50
N VAL A 499 -17.91 -24.08 7.74
CA VAL A 499 -18.25 -23.06 8.75
C VAL A 499 -17.07 -22.14 8.96
N GLN A 500 -17.28 -20.84 8.74
CA GLN A 500 -16.29 -19.79 8.97
C GLN A 500 -16.82 -18.80 10.01
N VAL A 501 -15.95 -18.41 10.95
CA VAL A 501 -16.31 -17.55 12.07
C VAL A 501 -15.39 -16.34 12.06
N TYR A 502 -15.99 -15.15 11.94
CA TYR A 502 -15.27 -13.89 12.04
C TYR A 502 -15.61 -13.22 13.37
N LEU A 503 -14.60 -12.66 14.03
CA LEU A 503 -14.75 -11.85 15.23
C LEU A 503 -14.43 -10.40 14.89
N VAL A 504 -15.42 -9.53 15.00
CA VAL A 504 -15.26 -8.09 14.74
C VAL A 504 -15.42 -7.36 16.09
N PRO A 505 -14.32 -6.88 16.71
CA PRO A 505 -14.39 -6.16 17.98
C PRO A 505 -14.99 -4.76 17.79
N GLY A 506 -15.62 -4.23 18.85
CA GLY A 506 -16.02 -2.82 18.92
C GLY A 506 -17.37 -2.48 18.28
N GLN A 507 -18.21 -3.49 18.01
CA GLN A 507 -19.53 -3.30 17.43
C GLN A 507 -20.61 -3.10 18.50
N SER A 508 -21.58 -2.23 18.24
CA SER A 508 -22.78 -2.04 19.04
C SER A 508 -23.68 -3.28 19.00
N GLU A 509 -24.52 -3.46 20.02
CA GLU A 509 -25.48 -4.57 20.06
C GLU A 509 -26.53 -4.43 18.95
N LEU A 510 -26.90 -5.57 18.34
CA LEU A 510 -27.80 -5.63 17.18
C LEU A 510 -29.18 -4.99 17.42
N GLU A 511 -29.66 -4.95 18.66
CA GLU A 511 -30.93 -4.33 19.04
C GLU A 511 -30.97 -2.81 18.76
N HIS A 512 -29.81 -2.21 18.49
CA HIS A 512 -29.64 -0.78 18.28
C HIS A 512 -29.15 -0.42 16.87
N LEU A 513 -29.13 -1.36 15.90
CA LEU A 513 -28.76 -1.03 14.52
C LEU A 513 -29.80 -0.06 13.93
N PRO A 514 -29.42 1.17 13.54
CA PRO A 514 -30.28 2.07 12.80
C PRO A 514 -30.77 1.43 11.50
N GLU A 515 -31.92 1.88 11.00
CA GLU A 515 -32.59 1.33 9.80
C GLU A 515 -31.70 1.34 8.53
N GLY A 516 -30.62 2.14 8.49
CA GLY A 516 -29.62 2.13 7.42
C GLY A 516 -28.47 1.13 7.60
N GLU A 517 -28.16 0.68 8.80
CA GLU A 517 -27.05 -0.26 9.03
C GLU A 517 -27.38 -1.68 8.58
N LEU A 518 -28.67 -2.05 8.55
CA LEU A 518 -29.10 -3.35 8.00
C LEU A 518 -28.84 -3.45 6.48
N GLU A 519 -29.05 -2.38 5.73
CA GLU A 519 -28.72 -2.35 4.29
C GLU A 519 -27.21 -2.38 4.07
N ASN A 520 -26.42 -1.67 4.89
CA ASN A 520 -24.96 -1.76 4.85
C ASN A 520 -24.47 -3.19 5.16
N LEU A 521 -25.11 -3.87 6.12
CA LEU A 521 -24.80 -5.27 6.44
C LEU A 521 -25.14 -6.20 5.26
N LYS A 522 -26.29 -5.99 4.61
CA LYS A 522 -26.67 -6.72 3.39
C LYS A 522 -25.64 -6.55 2.29
N GLU A 523 -25.22 -5.32 2.02
CA GLU A 523 -24.25 -5.00 0.98
C GLU A 523 -22.89 -5.62 1.28
N GLY A 524 -22.44 -5.54 2.54
CA GLY A 524 -21.22 -6.20 2.99
C GLY A 524 -21.29 -7.72 2.76
N VAL A 525 -22.39 -8.36 3.16
CA VAL A 525 -22.57 -9.82 2.96
C VAL A 525 -22.61 -10.17 1.48
N ALA A 526 -23.30 -9.38 0.67
CA ALA A 526 -23.33 -9.50 -0.79
C ALA A 526 -21.92 -9.46 -1.38
N ARG A 527 -21.12 -8.44 -1.03
CA ARG A 527 -19.74 -8.29 -1.50
C ARG A 527 -18.87 -9.46 -1.06
N HIS A 528 -19.03 -9.92 0.18
CA HIS A 528 -18.30 -11.07 0.73
C HIS A 528 -18.65 -12.38 0.00
N VAL A 529 -19.94 -12.65 -0.25
CA VAL A 529 -20.39 -13.82 -1.01
C VAL A 529 -19.90 -13.73 -2.45
N GLY A 530 -19.98 -12.56 -3.09
CA GLY A 530 -19.55 -12.37 -4.47
C GLY A 530 -18.05 -12.54 -4.72
N ARG A 531 -17.21 -12.10 -3.77
CA ARG A 531 -15.76 -12.35 -3.85
C ARG A 531 -15.43 -13.85 -3.79
N GLN A 532 -16.17 -14.63 -3.00
CA GLN A 532 -15.92 -16.08 -2.88
C GLN A 532 -16.52 -16.90 -4.03
N TYR A 533 -17.62 -16.43 -4.62
CA TYR A 533 -18.31 -17.13 -5.71
C TYR A 533 -18.42 -16.22 -6.94
N PRO A 534 -17.34 -16.10 -7.74
CA PRO A 534 -17.26 -15.14 -8.84
C PRO A 534 -18.10 -15.52 -10.07
N GLY A 535 -18.76 -16.68 -10.07
CA GLY A 535 -19.66 -17.10 -11.15
C GLY A 535 -20.98 -16.32 -11.10
N SER A 536 -21.92 -16.78 -10.29
CA SER A 536 -23.15 -16.02 -9.99
C SER A 536 -23.60 -16.26 -8.56
N TRP A 537 -24.29 -15.30 -7.96
CA TRP A 537 -24.87 -15.45 -6.63
C TRP A 537 -26.08 -14.55 -6.47
N LYS A 538 -26.95 -14.90 -5.53
CA LYS A 538 -28.10 -14.07 -5.12
C LYS A 538 -28.42 -14.34 -3.65
N ILE A 539 -28.82 -13.29 -2.94
CA ILE A 539 -29.46 -13.42 -1.63
C ILE A 539 -30.90 -13.85 -1.87
N LEU A 540 -31.27 -15.02 -1.34
CA LEU A 540 -32.62 -15.59 -1.44
C LEU A 540 -33.55 -14.98 -0.40
N ARG A 541 -33.05 -14.81 0.83
CA ARG A 541 -33.85 -14.42 1.98
C ARG A 541 -33.01 -13.67 2.99
N THR A 542 -33.61 -12.66 3.62
CA THR A 542 -33.07 -12.02 4.82
C THR A 542 -34.10 -12.15 5.92
N GLU A 543 -33.71 -12.65 7.09
CA GLU A 543 -34.60 -12.77 8.25
C GLU A 543 -33.90 -12.36 9.55
N SER A 544 -34.64 -11.66 10.40
CA SER A 544 -34.24 -11.48 11.80
C SER A 544 -34.52 -12.77 12.57
N THR A 545 -33.53 -13.25 13.30
CA THR A 545 -33.57 -14.51 14.04
C THR A 545 -32.86 -14.37 15.38
N THR A 546 -32.73 -15.46 16.12
CA THR A 546 -31.90 -15.53 17.33
C THR A 546 -30.93 -16.69 17.24
N LEU A 547 -29.65 -16.44 17.52
CA LEU A 547 -28.61 -17.47 17.59
C LEU A 547 -28.10 -17.56 19.02
N SER A 548 -28.25 -18.72 19.67
CA SER A 548 -27.93 -18.90 21.10
C SER A 548 -28.66 -17.93 22.03
N GLY A 549 -29.83 -17.43 21.63
CA GLY A 549 -30.59 -16.42 22.38
C GLY A 549 -30.16 -14.98 22.12
N HIS A 550 -29.19 -14.73 21.24
CA HIS A 550 -28.78 -13.39 20.83
C HIS A 550 -29.50 -12.96 19.56
N PRO A 551 -30.01 -11.71 19.49
CA PRO A 551 -30.52 -11.13 18.26
C PRO A 551 -29.53 -11.31 17.12
N SER A 552 -30.04 -11.72 15.97
CA SER A 552 -29.22 -12.07 14.81
C SER A 552 -29.93 -11.71 13.51
N VAL A 553 -29.16 -11.45 12.46
CA VAL A 553 -29.69 -11.32 11.09
C VAL A 553 -29.09 -12.44 10.26
N ARG A 554 -29.94 -13.19 9.58
CA ARG A 554 -29.56 -14.29 8.69
C ARG A 554 -29.83 -13.93 7.24
N PHE A 555 -28.84 -14.18 6.39
CA PHE A 555 -28.89 -14.05 4.94
C PHE A 555 -28.77 -15.44 4.33
N GLU A 556 -29.83 -15.93 3.68
CA GLU A 556 -29.80 -17.15 2.87
C GLU A 556 -29.34 -16.79 1.46
N PHE A 557 -28.38 -17.51 0.89
CA PHE A 557 -27.87 -17.24 -0.45
C PHE A 557 -27.75 -18.52 -1.28
N GLU A 558 -27.84 -18.35 -2.60
CA GLU A 558 -27.51 -19.35 -3.60
C GLU A 558 -26.38 -18.78 -4.46
N ALA A 559 -25.36 -19.58 -4.73
CA ALA A 559 -24.22 -19.21 -5.54
C ALA A 559 -23.81 -20.35 -6.48
N ARG A 560 -23.03 -20.01 -7.51
CA ARG A 560 -22.40 -20.94 -8.45
C ARG A 560 -20.93 -20.61 -8.57
N GLU A 561 -20.12 -21.65 -8.65
CA GLU A 561 -18.70 -21.52 -9.00
C GLU A 561 -18.53 -20.97 -10.42
N ARG A 562 -17.30 -20.51 -10.75
CA ARG A 562 -16.99 -19.84 -12.03
C ARG A 562 -17.28 -20.74 -13.24
N ASP A 563 -17.07 -22.04 -13.10
CA ASP A 563 -17.33 -23.05 -14.13
C ASP A 563 -18.83 -23.41 -14.24
N GLY A 564 -19.68 -22.87 -13.37
CA GLY A 564 -21.11 -23.14 -13.29
C GLY A 564 -21.48 -24.54 -12.78
N SER A 565 -20.49 -25.37 -12.42
CA SER A 565 -20.65 -26.80 -12.16
C SER A 565 -21.33 -27.11 -10.83
N THR A 566 -21.05 -26.29 -9.82
CA THR A 566 -21.44 -26.56 -8.44
C THR A 566 -22.41 -25.50 -7.94
N ALA A 567 -23.61 -25.92 -7.56
CA ALA A 567 -24.55 -25.09 -6.83
C ALA A 567 -24.15 -25.06 -5.35
N VAL A 568 -23.99 -23.86 -4.82
CA VAL A 568 -23.67 -23.64 -3.41
C VAL A 568 -24.86 -22.96 -2.75
N GLY A 569 -25.49 -23.65 -1.81
CA GLY A 569 -26.49 -23.08 -0.93
C GLY A 569 -25.84 -22.74 0.41
N GLY A 570 -26.15 -21.57 0.98
CA GLY A 570 -25.57 -21.21 2.27
C GLY A 570 -26.35 -20.16 3.03
N TRP A 571 -25.88 -19.86 4.24
CA TRP A 571 -26.28 -18.68 4.97
C TRP A 571 -25.11 -17.97 5.61
N VAL A 572 -25.31 -16.67 5.84
CA VAL A 572 -24.47 -15.85 6.70
C VAL A 572 -25.33 -15.33 7.84
N THR A 573 -24.94 -15.61 9.07
CA THR A 573 -25.62 -15.13 10.27
C THR A 573 -24.70 -14.17 11.00
N TYR A 574 -25.18 -12.94 11.16
CA TYR A 574 -24.53 -11.91 11.94
C TYR A 574 -25.18 -11.83 13.31
N THR A 575 -24.39 -11.95 14.38
CA THR A 575 -24.84 -11.74 15.76
C THR A 575 -23.81 -10.96 16.56
N CYS A 576 -24.22 -10.27 17.61
CA CYS A 576 -23.31 -9.51 18.48
C CYS A 576 -23.52 -9.96 19.92
N HIS A 577 -22.42 -10.30 20.59
CA HIS A 577 -22.42 -10.67 22.00
C HIS A 577 -21.27 -9.97 22.73
N ARG A 578 -21.58 -9.20 23.78
CA ARG A 578 -20.61 -8.49 24.63
C ARG A 578 -19.63 -7.61 23.83
N GLY A 579 -20.16 -6.86 22.84
CA GLY A 579 -19.36 -5.94 22.01
C GLY A 579 -18.45 -6.64 20.98
N VAL A 580 -18.67 -7.93 20.75
CA VAL A 580 -18.01 -8.71 19.70
C VAL A 580 -19.07 -9.17 18.71
N ALA A 581 -18.91 -8.76 17.47
CA ALA A 581 -19.71 -9.27 16.37
C ALA A 581 -19.14 -10.59 15.85
N PHE A 582 -20.03 -11.56 15.68
CA PHE A 582 -19.80 -12.87 15.12
C PHE A 582 -20.45 -12.91 13.75
N VAL A 583 -19.64 -13.08 12.71
CA VAL A 583 -20.15 -13.44 11.38
C VAL A 583 -19.95 -14.94 11.23
N LEU A 584 -21.04 -15.69 11.19
CA LEU A 584 -21.01 -17.13 10.94
C LEU A 584 -21.45 -17.38 9.52
N LYS A 585 -20.57 -17.96 8.71
CA LYS A 585 -20.88 -18.38 7.36
C LYS A 585 -20.94 -19.89 7.30
N ALA A 586 -22.03 -20.42 6.76
CA ALA A 586 -22.18 -21.83 6.47
C ALA A 586 -22.52 -22.00 4.99
N ALA A 587 -21.78 -22.85 4.28
CA ALA A 587 -21.99 -23.09 2.85
C ALA A 587 -21.93 -24.60 2.55
N ILE A 588 -22.88 -25.07 1.75
CA ILE A 588 -22.98 -26.46 1.28
C ILE A 588 -22.74 -26.50 -0.21
N SER A 589 -21.77 -27.32 -0.63
CA SER A 589 -21.60 -27.73 -2.01
C SER A 589 -22.36 -29.03 -2.24
N ALA A 590 -23.37 -29.00 -3.12
CA ALA A 590 -24.17 -30.16 -3.50
C ALA A 590 -24.86 -29.93 -4.86
N ASP A 591 -25.18 -31.01 -5.58
CA ASP A 591 -25.90 -30.93 -6.87
C ASP A 591 -27.27 -30.25 -6.71
N ASP A 592 -27.95 -30.49 -5.58
CA ASP A 592 -29.14 -29.77 -5.15
C ASP A 592 -29.05 -29.42 -3.66
N PRO A 593 -28.64 -28.18 -3.31
CA PRO A 593 -28.53 -27.74 -1.93
C PRO A 593 -29.84 -27.83 -1.14
N SER A 594 -31.00 -27.79 -1.81
CA SER A 594 -32.31 -27.83 -1.15
C SER A 594 -32.58 -29.19 -0.47
N THR A 595 -32.00 -30.28 -0.99
CA THR A 595 -32.13 -31.63 -0.42
C THR A 595 -31.45 -31.79 0.95
N ARG A 596 -30.56 -30.86 1.31
CA ARG A 596 -29.78 -30.89 2.56
C ARG A 596 -30.22 -29.82 3.57
N ARG A 597 -31.33 -29.11 3.31
CA ARG A 597 -31.82 -28.03 4.16
C ARG A 597 -32.02 -28.42 5.63
N GLU A 598 -32.58 -29.60 5.90
CA GLU A 598 -32.80 -30.05 7.29
C GLU A 598 -31.50 -30.26 8.06
N GLU A 599 -30.44 -30.74 7.40
CA GLU A 599 -29.13 -30.93 8.02
C GLU A 599 -28.50 -29.57 8.37
N PHE A 600 -28.77 -28.55 7.55
CA PHE A 600 -28.35 -27.18 7.75
C PHE A 600 -29.03 -26.51 8.93
N GLU A 601 -30.34 -26.67 9.03
CA GLU A 601 -31.12 -26.16 10.16
C GLU A 601 -30.71 -26.86 11.47
N ARG A 602 -30.41 -28.17 11.44
CA ARG A 602 -29.89 -28.89 12.61
C ARG A 602 -28.51 -28.41 13.06
N LEU A 603 -27.59 -28.16 12.12
CA LEU A 603 -26.28 -27.61 12.43
C LEU A 603 -26.40 -26.19 13.01
N GLU A 604 -27.16 -25.31 12.36
CA GLU A 604 -27.38 -23.96 12.85
C GLU A 604 -27.95 -23.97 14.28
N GLN A 605 -28.92 -24.86 14.53
CA GLN A 605 -29.47 -25.10 15.86
C GLN A 605 -28.48 -25.73 16.86
N SER A 606 -27.34 -26.27 16.42
CA SER A 606 -26.29 -26.80 17.31
C SER A 606 -25.25 -25.75 17.70
N ILE A 607 -25.20 -24.62 16.98
CA ILE A 607 -24.28 -23.52 17.26
C ILE A 607 -24.59 -22.93 18.63
N ARG A 608 -23.61 -22.94 19.53
CA ARG A 608 -23.66 -22.24 20.82
C ARG A 608 -22.53 -21.24 20.91
N ILE A 609 -22.88 -19.99 21.16
CA ILE A 609 -21.96 -18.92 21.58
C ILE A 609 -22.08 -18.85 23.12
N PRO A 610 -21.08 -19.34 23.88
CA PRO A 610 -21.16 -19.47 25.33
C PRO A 610 -21.04 -18.15 26.10
#